data_AF-A0A1B6INA9-F1
#
_entry.id   AF-A0A1B6INA9-F1
#
_cell.length_a   1.000
_cell.length_b   1.000
_cell.length_c   1.000
_cell.angle_alpha   90.00
_cell.angle_beta   90.00
_cell.angle_gamma   90.00
#
_symmetry.space_group_name_H-M   'P 1'
#
loop_
_entity.id
_entity.type
_entity.pdbx_description
1 polymer ?
#
loop_
_entity_poly.entity_id
_entity_poly.type
_entity_poly.pdbx_seq_one_letter_code
_entity_poly.pdbx_strand_id
1 'polypeptide(L)'
;KSGRLHLQVANYTYTCYKADQQINIRIIANGWLHKGALVCPPCHELCQEQFAAVGDRCKPDVTLPSTFLYHNDRLVCGSAHRPSISIAVVALLLVFFSGVT
;
A
#
# COMPACT_ATOMS: atom_id res chain seq x y z
N LYS A 1 -18.66 -5.79 4.00
CA LYS A 1 -19.90 -6.45 4.51
C LYS A 1 -20.08 -6.07 5.97
N SER A 2 -20.78 -4.96 6.27
CA SER A 2 -21.01 -4.49 7.65
C SER A 2 -21.85 -3.19 7.73
N GLY A 3 -22.58 -2.78 6.68
CA GLY A 3 -23.23 -1.45 6.66
C GLY A 3 -22.23 -0.28 6.75
N ARG A 4 -20.97 -0.48 6.36
CA ARG A 4 -19.94 0.57 6.30
C ARG A 4 -19.38 0.65 4.88
N LEU A 5 -18.94 1.85 4.52
CA LEU A 5 -18.25 2.09 3.27
C LEU A 5 -16.82 1.55 3.36
N HIS A 6 -16.40 0.81 2.34
CA HIS A 6 -15.06 0.28 2.20
C HIS A 6 -14.48 0.74 0.86
N LEU A 7 -13.35 1.45 0.90
CA LEU A 7 -12.64 1.95 -0.26
C LEU A 7 -11.51 0.98 -0.61
N GLN A 8 -11.45 0.53 -1.86
CA GLN A 8 -10.36 -0.31 -2.34
C GLN A 8 -9.38 0.54 -3.15
N VAL A 9 -8.11 0.55 -2.73
CA VAL A 9 -7.03 1.26 -3.41
C VAL A 9 -5.88 0.28 -3.59
N ALA A 10 -5.58 -0.04 -4.86
CA ALA A 10 -4.72 -1.17 -5.22
C ALA A 10 -5.22 -2.50 -4.60
N ASN A 11 -4.38 -3.17 -3.79
CA ASN A 11 -4.70 -4.40 -3.07
C ASN A 11 -5.07 -4.16 -1.58
N TYR A 12 -5.27 -2.91 -1.18
CA TYR A 12 -5.62 -2.55 0.20
C TYR A 12 -7.07 -2.05 0.30
N THR A 13 -7.72 -2.44 1.39
CA THR A 13 -9.09 -2.02 1.69
C THR A 13 -9.12 -1.13 2.93
N TYR A 14 -9.70 0.06 2.79
CA TYR A 14 -9.83 1.06 3.84
C TYR A 14 -11.29 1.21 4.23
N THR A 15 -11.61 0.99 5.50
CA THR A 15 -12.98 1.16 6.01
C THR A 15 -13.19 2.60 6.47
N CYS A 16 -14.28 3.21 6.01
CA CYS A 16 -14.75 4.51 6.49
C CYS A 16 -15.68 4.33 7.68
N TYR A 17 -15.43 5.08 8.75
CA TYR A 17 -16.20 5.05 9.99
C TYR A 17 -17.07 6.29 10.19
N LYS A 18 -16.78 7.38 9.48
CA LYS A 18 -17.59 8.60 9.44
C LYS A 18 -17.37 9.38 8.14
N ALA A 19 -18.27 10.29 7.82
CA ALA A 19 -18.07 11.26 6.74
C ALA A 19 -16.86 12.17 7.03
N ASP A 20 -16.17 12.60 5.98
CA ASP A 20 -14.97 13.46 6.01
C ASP A 20 -13.80 12.90 6.82
N GLN A 21 -13.84 11.61 7.17
CA GLN A 21 -12.70 10.94 7.80
C GLN A 21 -11.51 10.97 6.83
N GLN A 22 -10.42 11.59 7.28
CA GLN A 22 -9.16 11.55 6.57
C GLN A 22 -8.37 10.32 6.98
N ILE A 23 -7.97 9.50 6.00
CA ILE A 23 -7.14 8.33 6.19
C ILE A 23 -5.83 8.55 5.44
N ASN A 24 -4.75 8.78 6.18
CA ASN A 24 -3.42 8.90 5.59
C ASN A 24 -2.98 7.54 5.04
N ILE A 25 -2.63 7.50 3.75
CA ILE A 25 -2.18 6.29 3.08
C ILE A 25 -0.75 6.45 2.58
N ARG A 26 -0.01 5.36 2.67
CA ARG A 26 1.32 5.22 2.09
C ARG A 26 1.43 3.79 1.59
N ILE A 27 1.33 3.58 0.28
CA ILE A 27 1.26 2.24 -0.32
C ILE A 27 2.18 2.12 -1.52
N ILE A 28 2.73 0.93 -1.74
CA ILE A 28 3.48 0.59 -2.94
C ILE A 28 2.51 -0.05 -3.94
N ALA A 29 2.32 0.60 -5.09
CA ALA A 29 1.52 0.06 -6.19
C ALA A 29 2.23 0.33 -7.51
N ASN A 30 2.28 -0.69 -8.38
CA ASN A 30 2.99 -0.64 -9.66
C ASN A 30 4.48 -0.24 -9.52
N GLY A 31 5.14 -0.66 -8.44
CA GLY A 31 6.55 -0.37 -8.18
C GLY A 31 6.86 1.03 -7.63
N TRP A 32 5.84 1.89 -7.43
CA TRP A 32 6.00 3.24 -6.90
C TRP A 32 5.35 3.38 -5.54
N LEU A 33 5.95 4.20 -4.67
CA LEU A 33 5.33 4.59 -3.40
C LEU A 33 4.38 5.77 -3.61
N HIS A 34 3.10 5.52 -3.38
CA HIS A 34 2.04 6.53 -3.39
C HIS A 34 1.80 7.01 -1.96
N LYS A 35 1.81 8.32 -1.75
CA LYS A 35 1.53 8.94 -0.44
C LYS A 35 0.44 9.99 -0.60
N GLY A 36 -0.54 9.97 0.28
CA GLY A 36 -1.63 10.92 0.27
C GLY A 36 -2.62 10.66 1.40
N ALA A 37 -3.84 11.15 1.22
CA ALA A 37 -4.95 10.90 2.12
C ALA A 37 -6.20 10.54 1.32
N LEU A 38 -6.97 9.58 1.84
CA LEU A 38 -8.34 9.33 1.40
C LEU A 38 -9.28 10.18 2.26
N VAL A 39 -10.21 10.85 1.62
CA VAL A 39 -11.32 11.54 2.30
C VAL A 39 -12.56 10.68 2.13
N CYS A 40 -13.10 10.19 3.24
CA CYS A 40 -14.26 9.32 3.22
C CYS A 40 -15.53 10.11 2.86
N PRO A 41 -16.23 9.75 1.77
CA PRO A 41 -17.52 10.36 1.45
C PRO A 41 -18.62 9.85 2.39
N PRO A 42 -19.78 10.52 2.45
CA PRO A 42 -20.92 10.04 3.22
C PRO A 42 -21.40 8.68 2.70
N CYS A 43 -21.57 7.70 3.61
CA CYS A 43 -21.98 6.35 3.25
C CYS A 43 -23.33 6.32 2.50
N HIS A 44 -24.26 7.19 2.90
CA HIS A 44 -25.61 7.20 2.35
C HIS A 44 -25.66 7.71 0.90
N GLU A 45 -24.70 8.54 0.47
CA GLU A 45 -24.63 9.02 -0.91
C GLU A 45 -24.22 7.91 -1.89
N LEU A 46 -23.40 6.96 -1.44
CA LEU A 46 -22.86 5.90 -2.31
C LEU A 46 -23.56 4.55 -2.16
N CYS A 47 -24.04 4.21 -0.97
CA CYS A 47 -24.45 2.84 -0.65
C CYS A 47 -25.92 2.70 -0.21
N GLN A 48 -26.65 3.80 0.01
CA GLN A 48 -27.98 3.72 0.63
C GLN A 48 -28.98 2.92 -0.20
N GLU A 49 -28.98 3.08 -1.53
CA GLU A 49 -29.88 2.34 -2.43
C GLU A 49 -29.63 0.82 -2.35
N GLN A 50 -28.37 0.43 -2.42
CA GLN A 50 -27.96 -0.98 -2.39
C GLN A 50 -28.26 -1.63 -1.03
N PHE A 51 -28.06 -0.90 0.06
CA PHE A 51 -28.40 -1.38 1.40
C PHE A 51 -29.92 -1.46 1.59
N ALA A 52 -30.68 -0.47 1.10
CA ALA A 52 -32.14 -0.50 1.17
C ALA A 52 -32.74 -1.70 0.42
N ALA A 53 -32.17 -2.07 -0.73
CA ALA A 53 -32.62 -3.23 -1.52
C ALA A 53 -32.50 -4.57 -0.76
N VAL A 54 -31.64 -4.64 0.25
CA VAL A 54 -31.44 -5.83 1.11
C VAL A 54 -31.93 -5.62 2.54
N GLY A 55 -32.66 -4.53 2.80
CA GLY A 55 -33.18 -4.19 4.14
C GLY A 55 -32.09 -3.80 5.16
N ASP A 56 -30.89 -3.45 4.69
CA ASP A 56 -29.79 -2.95 5.51
C ASP A 56 -29.70 -1.41 5.42
N ARG A 57 -28.82 -0.80 6.21
CA ARG A 57 -28.57 0.65 6.18
C ARG A 57 -27.12 0.98 6.51
N CYS A 58 -26.69 2.20 6.15
CA CYS A 58 -25.43 2.72 6.63
C CYS A 58 -25.42 2.80 8.16
N LYS A 59 -24.34 2.30 8.76
CA LYS A 59 -24.08 2.42 10.19
C LYS A 59 -23.77 3.88 10.55
N PRO A 60 -24.10 4.29 11.79
CA PRO A 60 -23.79 5.63 12.26
C PRO A 60 -22.28 5.85 12.34
N ASP A 61 -21.94 7.14 12.34
CA ASP A 61 -20.58 7.62 12.46
C ASP A 61 -19.96 7.22 13.80
N VAL A 62 -18.72 6.73 13.75
CA VAL A 62 -17.96 6.32 14.94
C VAL A 62 -16.58 6.96 14.91
N THR A 63 -16.20 7.58 16.02
CA THR A 63 -14.83 8.07 16.22
C THR A 63 -13.94 6.91 16.67
N LEU A 64 -12.87 6.67 15.93
CA LEU A 64 -11.90 5.63 16.24
C LEU A 64 -10.90 6.10 17.32
N PRO A 65 -10.38 5.19 18.15
CA PRO A 65 -9.25 5.48 19.03
C PRO A 65 -7.98 5.73 18.20
N SER A 66 -7.05 6.52 18.74
CA SER A 66 -5.78 6.86 18.06
C SER A 66 -4.85 5.66 17.81
N THR A 67 -5.09 4.54 18.48
CA THR A 67 -4.38 3.27 18.29
C THR A 67 -4.81 2.52 17.04
N PHE A 68 -5.92 2.91 16.41
CA PHE A 68 -6.35 2.31 15.16
C PHE A 68 -5.47 2.78 14.01
N LEU A 69 -4.68 1.88 13.45
CA LEU A 69 -3.74 2.18 12.37
C LEU A 69 -4.14 1.47 11.08
N TYR A 70 -4.15 2.24 9.99
CA TYR A 70 -4.25 1.67 8.65
C TYR A 70 -2.87 1.24 8.14
N HIS A 71 -2.89 0.36 7.15
CA HIS A 71 -1.69 -0.13 6.49
C HIS A 71 -0.83 1.01 5.90
N ASN A 72 0.49 0.91 6.07
CA ASN A 72 1.46 1.91 5.60
C ASN A 72 2.80 1.25 5.21
N ASP A 73 3.05 1.14 3.91
CA ASP A 73 4.30 0.63 3.33
C ASP A 73 5.49 1.55 3.62
N ARG A 74 6.70 1.01 3.74
CA ARG A 74 7.92 1.80 3.95
C ARG A 74 8.91 1.52 2.83
N LEU A 75 9.33 2.56 2.10
CA LEU A 75 10.51 2.47 1.27
C LEU A 75 11.76 2.47 2.16
N VAL A 76 12.58 1.44 2.01
CA VAL A 76 13.90 1.39 2.61
C VAL A 76 14.87 1.96 1.57
N CYS A 77 15.63 2.99 1.95
CA CYS A 77 16.71 3.47 1.10
C CYS A 77 17.79 2.38 1.02
N GLY A 78 18.11 1.94 -0.18
CA GLY A 78 19.20 1.00 -0.42
C GLY A 78 19.95 1.42 -1.68
N SER A 79 21.28 1.53 -1.60
CA SER A 79 22.10 1.51 -2.81
C SER A 79 22.29 0.04 -3.19
N ALA A 80 22.07 -0.33 -4.45
CA ALA A 80 22.47 -1.65 -4.91
C ALA A 80 23.98 -1.79 -4.67
N HIS A 81 24.39 -2.60 -3.70
CA HIS A 81 25.79 -2.88 -3.45
C HIS A 81 26.30 -3.65 -4.67
N ARG A 82 26.88 -2.92 -5.63
CA ARG A 82 27.59 -3.55 -6.75
C ARG A 82 28.85 -4.14 -6.11
N PRO A 83 28.99 -5.47 -6.03
CA PRO A 83 30.26 -6.02 -5.57
C PRO A 83 31.33 -5.45 -6.50
N SER A 84 32.31 -4.77 -5.91
CA SER A 84 33.46 -4.28 -6.66
C SER A 84 34.25 -5.51 -7.09
N ILE A 85 33.91 -6.06 -8.26
CA ILE A 85 34.68 -7.14 -8.86
C ILE A 85 36.07 -6.55 -9.12
N SER A 86 37.03 -6.95 -8.29
CA SER A 86 38.41 -6.50 -8.43
C SER A 86 38.91 -6.96 -9.80
N ILE A 87 39.45 -6.02 -10.57
CA ILE A 87 40.05 -6.28 -11.90
C ILE A 87 41.10 -7.40 -11.80
N ALA A 88 41.76 -7.53 -10.65
CA ALA A 88 42.71 -8.61 -10.38
C ALA A 88 42.09 -10.02 -10.44
N VAL A 89 40.84 -10.19 -9.98
CA VAL A 89 40.14 -11.49 -10.01
C VAL A 89 39.76 -11.86 -11.45
N VAL A 90 39.30 -10.89 -12.23
CA VAL A 90 38.98 -11.10 -13.66
C VAL A 90 40.26 -11.42 -14.45
N ALA A 91 41.35 -10.69 -14.19
CA ALA A 91 42.64 -10.95 -14.82
C ALA A 91 43.18 -12.34 -14.48
N LEU A 92 43.12 -12.78 -13.21
CA LEU A 92 43.53 -14.12 -12.79
C LEU A 92 42.74 -15.20 -13.52
N LEU A 93 41.41 -15.08 -13.60
CA LEU A 93 40.58 -16.05 -14.32
C LEU A 93 40.94 -16.12 -15.82
N LEU A 94 41.15 -14.97 -16.47
CA LEU A 94 41.55 -14.94 -17.88
C LEU A 94 42.92 -15.58 -18.12
N VAL A 95 43.90 -15.38 -17.22
CA VAL A 95 45.22 -16.02 -17.29
C VAL A 95 45.11 -17.55 -17.08
N PHE A 96 44.29 -18.00 -16.14
CA PHE A 96 44.05 -19.44 -15.95
C PHE A 96 43.42 -20.09 -17.19
N PHE A 97 42.44 -19.46 -17.85
CA PHE A 97 41.83 -20.03 -19.05
C PHE A 97 42.73 -19.98 -20.29
N SER A 98 43.66 -19.02 -20.36
CA SER A 98 44.64 -18.94 -21.46
C SER A 98 45.88 -19.81 -21.23
N GLY A 99 46.12 -20.27 -20.00
CA GLY A 99 47.23 -21.19 -19.65
C GLY A 99 46.88 -22.68 -19.66
N VAL A 100 45.65 -23.07 -20.01
CA VAL A 100 45.18 -24.48 -20.06
C VAL A 100 45.07 -25.01 -21.50
N THR A 101 45.61 -24.29 -22.49
CA THR A 101 45.83 -24.77 -23.86
C THR A 101 47.30 -24.98 -24.15
#